data_AF-A0A819DZ10-F1
#
_entry.id   AF-A0A819DZ10-F1
#
_cell.length_a   1.000
_cell.length_b   1.000
_cell.length_c   1.000
_cell.angle_alpha   90.00
_cell.angle_beta   90.00
_cell.angle_gamma   90.00
#
_symmetry.space_group_name_H-M   'P 1'
#
loop_
_entity.id
_entity.type
_entity.pdbx_description
1 polymer ?
#
loop_
_entity_poly.entity_id
_entity_poly.type
_entity_poly.pdbx_seq_one_letter_code
_entity_poly.pdbx_strand_id
1 'polypeptide(L)'
;MDFIQNLIKKLFPHNIITHHINDLTNEPSDQNNITNDICISIEKENKSRQFCRLTIEQLITLFEHCLVSDRTLYEVISISKPVKAYIDYEYFIDKNLDIENHYIGPISSLKILYYFLNIPNDTIDTIEIYTQKILKQFLVLQASTNEKISYHFIHSKPSVLFENVSTLGIFLKAIIHFLLFSIIQHKCTMFNINSPPEPCTISNLIQILAPYVSILRKHCTSCTISIPYVSIADISYLLVRSAADKWITAIDINVYSKNQQFRLFNSVKYGKNNPLIPSTTFPFDSSLQYSSSDILKRSLITLIEDHQIPKIYFKNKNFIIHFPPYSNSNSTTTIPQNLLNIKIINDHRDHSYFLNLDINTNTNQNSSSSLHPNQSNKLDLSIPDVQIFITFVQNIITSDPSHQGYIHSCIRGTYNKSLLFFNIAGHYKYCPKKKDHHQHNNVAIIINIKTYTYSIRCKDPECNNTILSWKKIK
;
A
#
# COMPACT_ATOMS: atom_id res chain seq x y z
N MET A 1 -7.35 31.74 -5.95
CA MET A 1 -8.63 31.04 -5.67
C MET A 1 -8.67 29.80 -6.55
N ASP A 2 -8.76 28.61 -5.97
CA ASP A 2 -8.67 27.35 -6.69
C ASP A 2 -9.83 27.17 -7.68
N PHE A 3 -9.53 27.18 -8.98
CA PHE A 3 -10.49 27.06 -10.07
C PHE A 3 -11.47 25.89 -9.87
N ILE A 4 -10.95 24.69 -9.56
CA ILE A 4 -11.78 23.50 -9.33
C ILE A 4 -12.74 23.68 -8.16
N GLN A 5 -12.29 24.29 -7.06
CA GLN A 5 -13.16 24.49 -5.89
C GLN A 5 -14.35 25.39 -6.25
N ASN A 6 -14.10 26.46 -6.99
CA ASN A 6 -15.14 27.35 -7.47
C ASN A 6 -16.07 26.65 -8.47
N LEU A 7 -15.51 25.82 -9.35
CA LEU A 7 -16.27 25.05 -10.33
C LEU A 7 -17.21 24.05 -9.64
N ILE A 8 -16.73 23.30 -8.64
CA ILE A 8 -17.56 22.38 -7.86
C ILE A 8 -18.67 23.14 -7.14
N LYS A 9 -18.38 24.26 -6.47
CA LYS A 9 -19.41 25.07 -5.82
C LYS A 9 -20.46 25.62 -6.78
N LYS A 10 -20.06 25.94 -8.02
CA LYS A 10 -20.96 26.44 -9.06
C LYS A 10 -21.85 25.34 -9.64
N LEU A 11 -21.26 24.19 -9.96
CA LEU A 11 -21.98 23.07 -10.57
C LEU A 11 -22.83 22.29 -9.54
N PHE A 12 -22.34 22.18 -8.31
CA PHE A 12 -22.90 21.33 -7.25
C PHE A 12 -22.95 22.11 -5.92
N PRO A 13 -23.84 23.11 -5.79
CA PRO A 13 -23.84 24.05 -4.66
C PRO A 13 -24.12 23.41 -3.30
N HIS A 14 -24.70 22.21 -3.28
CA HIS A 14 -25.00 21.45 -2.06
C HIS A 14 -23.88 20.49 -1.65
N ASN A 15 -22.84 20.30 -2.47
CA ASN A 15 -21.74 19.40 -2.13
C ASN A 15 -20.80 20.02 -1.09
N ILE A 16 -20.49 19.25 -0.06
CA ILE A 16 -19.58 19.68 1.02
C ILE A 16 -18.14 19.54 0.54
N ILE A 17 -17.36 20.62 0.71
CA ILE A 17 -15.90 20.62 0.52
C ILE A 17 -15.27 20.88 1.89
N THR A 18 -14.42 19.97 2.36
CA THR A 18 -13.74 20.06 3.66
C THR A 18 -12.23 19.96 3.51
N HIS A 19 -11.51 20.37 4.55
CA HIS A 19 -10.07 20.15 4.72
C HIS A 19 -9.74 18.86 5.48
N HIS A 20 -10.71 18.25 6.15
CA HIS A 20 -10.52 17.02 6.92
C HIS A 20 -11.26 15.86 6.26
N ILE A 21 -10.48 14.88 5.82
CA ILE A 21 -11.02 13.65 5.22
C ILE A 21 -12.02 12.92 6.12
N ASN A 22 -11.83 12.99 7.45
CA ASN A 22 -12.68 12.31 8.43
C ASN A 22 -14.14 12.80 8.37
N ASP A 23 -14.37 14.04 7.94
CA ASP A 23 -15.72 14.59 7.81
C ASP A 23 -16.48 13.96 6.62
N LEU A 24 -15.76 13.29 5.70
CA LEU A 24 -16.31 12.64 4.51
C LEU A 24 -16.17 11.11 4.53
N THR A 25 -15.52 10.50 5.54
CA THR A 25 -15.38 9.04 5.63
C THR A 25 -16.34 8.40 6.63
N ASN A 26 -17.08 9.19 7.41
CA ASN A 26 -18.21 8.67 8.18
C ASN A 26 -19.31 8.32 7.17
N GLU A 27 -19.43 7.02 6.85
CA GLU A 27 -20.55 6.54 6.05
C GLU A 27 -21.83 6.59 6.90
N PRO A 28 -22.98 6.99 6.33
CA PRO A 28 -24.26 6.83 7.01
C PRO A 28 -24.44 5.36 7.40
N SER A 29 -24.95 5.12 8.61
CA SER A 29 -25.24 3.78 9.15
C SER A 29 -26.29 2.97 8.38
N ASP A 30 -26.84 3.54 7.29
CA ASP A 30 -27.90 2.92 6.50
C ASP A 30 -27.29 2.02 5.43
N GLN A 31 -27.17 0.73 5.76
CA GLN A 31 -26.68 -0.37 4.92
C GLN A 31 -27.49 -0.61 3.63
N ASN A 32 -28.49 0.22 3.30
CA ASN A 32 -29.43 0.00 2.21
C ASN A 32 -29.27 0.95 1.01
N ASN A 33 -28.42 1.97 1.08
CA ASN A 33 -28.08 2.81 -0.08
C ASN A 33 -26.58 2.71 -0.35
N ILE A 34 -26.19 1.78 -1.22
CA ILE A 34 -24.90 1.83 -1.90
C ILE A 34 -24.93 3.09 -2.78
N THR A 35 -24.58 4.22 -2.20
CA THR A 35 -24.40 5.45 -2.99
C THR A 35 -23.17 5.21 -3.86
N ASN A 36 -23.32 5.38 -5.18
CA ASN A 36 -22.22 5.38 -6.17
C ASN A 36 -21.31 6.62 -6.01
N ASP A 37 -21.18 7.10 -4.77
CA ASP A 37 -20.45 8.27 -4.40
C ASP A 37 -18.99 7.90 -4.19
N ILE A 38 -18.13 8.73 -4.78
CA ILE A 38 -16.69 8.65 -4.65
C ILE A 38 -16.19 9.83 -3.82
N CYS A 39 -15.22 9.56 -2.96
CA CYS A 39 -14.48 10.62 -2.30
C CYS A 39 -13.30 10.99 -3.19
N ILE A 40 -13.17 12.28 -3.48
CA ILE A 40 -12.04 12.83 -4.21
C ILE A 40 -11.28 13.82 -3.36
N SER A 41 -10.00 14.00 -3.66
CA SER A 41 -9.20 15.09 -3.14
C SER A 41 -8.68 15.97 -4.27
N ILE A 42 -8.57 17.26 -3.98
CA ILE A 42 -8.11 18.31 -4.87
C ILE A 42 -6.77 18.78 -4.33
N GLU A 43 -5.69 18.57 -5.07
CA GLU A 43 -4.36 19.05 -4.71
C GLU A 43 -4.23 20.54 -5.06
N LYS A 44 -3.74 21.31 -4.09
CA LYS A 44 -3.56 22.76 -4.17
C LYS A 44 -2.08 23.14 -4.13
N GLU A 45 -1.85 24.45 -4.22
CA GLU A 45 -0.56 25.05 -3.90
C GLU A 45 -0.06 24.55 -2.54
N ASN A 46 1.25 24.29 -2.45
CA ASN A 46 1.93 23.69 -1.29
C ASN A 46 1.56 22.23 -0.96
N LYS A 47 0.99 21.47 -1.91
CA LYS A 47 0.55 20.06 -1.74
C LYS A 47 -0.52 19.88 -0.66
N SER A 48 -1.13 20.98 -0.22
CA SER A 48 -2.31 20.93 0.64
C SER A 48 -3.49 20.37 -0.14
N ARG A 49 -4.49 19.83 0.57
CA ARG A 49 -5.61 19.15 -0.07
C ARG A 49 -6.94 19.54 0.54
N GLN A 50 -7.94 19.57 -0.32
CA GLN A 50 -9.35 19.59 0.06
C GLN A 50 -10.00 18.31 -0.42
N PHE A 51 -11.10 17.95 0.24
CA PHE A 51 -11.82 16.72 -0.03
C PHE A 51 -13.27 17.05 -0.34
N CYS A 52 -13.86 16.28 -1.25
CA CYS A 52 -15.26 16.39 -1.62
C CYS A 52 -15.81 14.99 -1.95
N ARG A 53 -17.11 14.80 -1.77
CA ARG A 53 -17.82 13.61 -2.25
C ARG A 53 -18.60 13.99 -3.50
N LEU A 54 -18.51 13.20 -4.54
CA LEU A 54 -19.22 13.38 -5.81
C LEU A 54 -19.89 12.07 -6.22
N THR A 55 -21.04 12.13 -6.88
CA THR A 55 -21.53 10.98 -7.67
C THR A 55 -20.64 10.77 -8.89
N ILE A 56 -20.75 9.62 -9.56
CA ILE A 56 -20.03 9.37 -10.82
C ILE A 56 -20.42 10.37 -11.91
N GLU A 57 -21.70 10.71 -12.02
CA GLU A 57 -22.22 11.69 -12.98
C GLU A 57 -21.70 13.09 -12.70
N GLN A 58 -21.64 13.48 -11.43
CA GLN A 58 -21.02 14.75 -11.01
C GLN A 58 -19.53 14.79 -11.36
N LEU A 59 -18.80 13.69 -11.15
CA LEU A 59 -17.38 13.62 -11.53
C LEU A 59 -17.19 13.74 -13.05
N ILE A 60 -18.00 13.05 -13.84
CA ILE A 60 -17.96 13.15 -15.32
C ILE A 60 -18.26 14.58 -15.75
N THR A 61 -19.31 15.19 -15.22
CA THR A 61 -19.68 16.57 -15.51
C THR A 61 -18.55 17.54 -15.15
N LEU A 62 -17.88 17.33 -14.01
CA LEU A 62 -16.71 18.11 -13.61
C LEU A 62 -15.56 17.98 -14.62
N PHE A 63 -15.31 16.78 -15.13
CA PHE A 63 -14.30 16.53 -16.14
C PHE A 63 -14.62 17.23 -17.46
N GLU A 64 -15.88 17.27 -17.88
CA GLU A 64 -16.31 17.96 -19.10
C GLU A 64 -16.12 19.48 -19.03
N HIS A 65 -16.24 20.07 -17.84
CA HIS A 65 -16.14 21.52 -17.61
C HIS A 65 -14.76 22.01 -17.13
N CYS A 66 -13.81 21.09 -16.91
CA CYS A 66 -12.49 21.40 -16.36
C CYS A 66 -11.40 21.06 -17.38
N LEU A 67 -10.48 21.99 -17.64
CA LEU A 67 -9.31 21.73 -18.49
C LEU A 67 -8.38 20.71 -17.84
N VAL A 68 -7.74 19.87 -18.65
CA VAL A 68 -6.81 18.82 -18.16
C VAL A 68 -5.70 19.39 -17.28
N SER A 69 -5.17 20.57 -17.62
CA SER A 69 -4.13 21.26 -16.83
C SER A 69 -4.57 21.66 -15.43
N ASP A 70 -5.88 21.81 -15.20
CA ASP A 70 -6.44 22.22 -13.93
C ASP A 70 -6.92 21.03 -13.09
N ARG A 71 -7.03 19.83 -13.68
CA ARG A 71 -7.47 18.59 -13.02
C ARG A 71 -6.40 18.06 -12.06
N THR A 72 -6.30 18.64 -10.88
CA THR A 72 -5.41 18.17 -9.80
C THR A 72 -6.10 17.17 -8.86
N LEU A 73 -6.80 16.19 -9.46
CA LEU A 73 -7.76 15.34 -8.77
C LEU A 73 -7.21 13.94 -8.47
N TYR A 74 -7.58 13.43 -7.30
CA TYR A 74 -7.23 12.09 -6.81
C TYR A 74 -8.46 11.40 -6.24
N GLU A 75 -8.64 10.12 -6.53
CA GLU A 75 -9.55 9.25 -5.78
C GLU A 75 -8.99 9.05 -4.38
N VAL A 76 -9.86 9.10 -3.38
CA VAL A 76 -9.55 8.76 -1.99
C VAL A 76 -10.05 7.34 -1.72
N ILE A 77 -9.13 6.40 -1.63
CA ILE A 77 -9.43 4.98 -1.43
C ILE A 77 -9.65 4.72 0.05
N SER A 78 -10.91 4.55 0.45
CA SER A 78 -11.26 4.21 1.84
C SER A 78 -10.81 2.80 2.21
N ILE A 79 -10.33 2.63 3.44
CA ILE A 79 -9.98 1.31 4.00
C ILE A 79 -11.21 0.44 4.26
N SER A 80 -12.42 0.99 4.28
CA SER A 80 -13.67 0.26 4.49
C SER A 80 -14.29 -0.31 3.22
N LYS A 81 -13.82 0.12 2.04
CA LYS A 81 -14.43 -0.27 0.76
C LYS A 81 -13.63 -1.38 0.07
N PRO A 82 -14.31 -2.32 -0.60
CA PRO A 82 -13.65 -3.25 -1.50
C PRO A 82 -12.96 -2.51 -2.64
N VAL A 83 -11.86 -3.08 -3.14
CA VAL A 83 -11.03 -2.46 -4.18
C VAL A 83 -10.72 -3.44 -5.31
N LYS A 84 -10.60 -2.90 -6.52
CA LYS A 84 -9.93 -3.56 -7.64
C LYS A 84 -8.45 -3.77 -7.33
N ALA A 85 -7.83 -4.78 -7.94
CA ALA A 85 -6.37 -4.88 -7.91
C ALA A 85 -5.76 -3.71 -8.71
N TYR A 86 -4.77 -3.03 -8.12
CA TYR A 86 -4.00 -2.01 -8.81
C TYR A 86 -2.53 -1.96 -8.36
N ILE A 87 -1.67 -1.47 -9.26
CA ILE A 87 -0.23 -1.27 -9.03
C ILE A 87 0.12 0.16 -9.44
N ASP A 88 0.89 0.83 -8.57
CA ASP A 88 1.67 2.02 -8.95
C ASP A 88 3.10 1.58 -9.25
N TYR A 89 3.49 1.63 -10.53
CA TYR A 89 4.77 1.16 -11.03
C TYR A 89 5.63 2.35 -11.46
N GLU A 90 6.76 2.57 -10.80
CA GLU A 90 7.63 3.70 -11.10
C GLU A 90 9.12 3.53 -10.76
N TYR A 91 9.98 4.17 -11.55
CA TYR A 91 11.41 4.32 -11.26
C TYR A 91 12.06 5.43 -12.11
N PHE A 92 13.22 5.92 -11.66
CA PHE A 92 14.01 6.93 -12.36
C PHE A 92 14.94 6.29 -13.40
N ILE A 93 14.93 6.80 -14.63
CA ILE A 93 15.67 6.24 -15.77
C ILE A 93 17.17 6.40 -15.56
N ASP A 94 17.63 7.58 -15.11
CA ASP A 94 19.04 7.91 -14.88
C ASP A 94 19.72 7.03 -13.82
N LYS A 95 18.93 6.44 -12.89
CA LYS A 95 19.42 5.52 -11.86
C LYS A 95 19.44 4.06 -12.30
N ASN A 96 18.84 3.74 -13.44
CA ASN A 96 18.62 2.36 -13.90
C ASN A 96 19.06 2.20 -15.37
N LEU A 97 20.23 2.75 -15.72
CA LEU A 97 20.78 2.75 -17.08
C LEU A 97 21.09 1.34 -17.63
N ASP A 98 21.14 0.32 -16.76
CA ASP A 98 21.30 -1.07 -17.17
C ASP A 98 20.00 -1.68 -17.73
N ILE A 99 18.86 -0.98 -17.62
CA ILE A 99 17.59 -1.35 -18.25
C ILE A 99 17.54 -0.70 -19.64
N GLU A 100 17.87 -1.45 -20.68
CA GLU A 100 17.80 -0.98 -22.07
C GLU A 100 16.35 -0.95 -22.59
N ASN A 101 15.55 -1.96 -22.24
CA ASN A 101 14.15 -2.06 -22.63
C ASN A 101 13.24 -1.87 -21.42
N HIS A 102 12.74 -0.64 -21.27
CA HIS A 102 11.88 -0.25 -20.15
C HIS A 102 10.49 -0.90 -20.16
N TYR A 103 10.11 -1.65 -21.20
CA TYR A 103 8.82 -2.33 -21.29
C TYR A 103 8.78 -3.69 -20.59
N ILE A 104 9.94 -4.33 -20.38
CA ILE A 104 10.02 -5.69 -19.82
C ILE A 104 9.48 -5.72 -18.39
N GLY A 105 9.90 -4.80 -17.53
CA GLY A 105 9.42 -4.73 -16.14
C GLY A 105 7.90 -4.54 -16.01
N PRO A 106 7.29 -3.55 -16.69
CA PRO A 106 5.84 -3.37 -16.74
C PRO A 106 5.08 -4.62 -17.21
N ILE A 107 5.44 -5.21 -18.37
CA ILE A 107 4.69 -6.36 -18.89
C ILE A 107 4.85 -7.59 -17.99
N SER A 108 6.02 -7.79 -17.40
CA SER A 108 6.27 -8.89 -16.46
C SER A 108 5.47 -8.71 -15.17
N SER A 109 5.32 -7.47 -14.69
CA SER A 109 4.43 -7.16 -13.55
C SER A 109 2.97 -7.50 -13.85
N LEU A 110 2.49 -7.19 -15.06
CA LEU A 110 1.14 -7.54 -15.51
C LEU A 110 0.94 -9.05 -15.65
N LYS A 111 1.90 -9.79 -16.21
CA LYS A 111 1.86 -11.27 -16.30
C LYS A 111 1.78 -11.91 -14.92
N ILE A 112 2.62 -11.47 -13.99
CA ILE A 112 2.64 -11.93 -12.60
C ILE A 112 1.28 -11.69 -11.94
N LEU A 113 0.78 -10.45 -12.01
CA LEU A 113 -0.49 -10.10 -11.38
C LEU A 113 -1.66 -10.86 -12.02
N TYR A 114 -1.68 -10.97 -13.34
CA TYR A 114 -2.68 -11.74 -14.06
C TYR A 114 -2.68 -13.20 -13.63
N TYR A 115 -1.52 -13.84 -13.51
CA TYR A 115 -1.40 -15.23 -13.07
C TYR A 115 -1.93 -15.45 -11.64
N PHE A 116 -1.66 -14.53 -10.72
CA PHE A 116 -2.14 -14.68 -9.34
C PHE A 116 -3.63 -14.34 -9.17
N LEU A 117 -4.22 -13.55 -10.08
CA LEU A 117 -5.64 -13.16 -10.04
C LEU A 117 -6.53 -14.00 -10.95
N ASN A 118 -5.97 -14.70 -11.95
CA ASN A 118 -6.69 -15.49 -12.93
C ASN A 118 -5.93 -16.79 -13.21
N ILE A 119 -6.66 -17.90 -13.46
CA ILE A 119 -6.03 -19.06 -14.08
C ILE A 119 -5.97 -18.89 -15.60
N PRO A 120 -4.85 -19.29 -16.23
CA PRO A 120 -4.88 -19.67 -17.62
C PRO A 120 -5.74 -20.92 -17.75
N ASN A 121 -6.91 -20.85 -18.39
CA ASN A 121 -7.56 -22.07 -18.88
C ASN A 121 -6.49 -22.92 -19.59
N ASP A 122 -6.46 -24.23 -19.33
CA ASP A 122 -5.40 -25.23 -19.62
C ASP A 122 -4.92 -25.34 -21.09
N THR A 123 -5.28 -24.41 -21.96
CA THR A 123 -4.77 -24.32 -23.32
C THR A 123 -3.42 -23.61 -23.36
N ILE A 124 -2.45 -24.24 -24.02
CA ILE A 124 -1.17 -23.65 -24.42
C ILE A 124 -1.47 -22.46 -25.35
N ASP A 125 -1.70 -21.29 -24.76
CA ASP A 125 -1.78 -20.04 -25.49
C ASP A 125 -0.37 -19.65 -25.96
N THR A 126 -0.22 -19.11 -27.17
CA THR A 126 1.03 -18.42 -27.52
C THR A 126 1.27 -17.24 -26.58
N ILE A 127 2.52 -16.79 -26.43
CA ILE A 127 2.87 -15.59 -25.62
C ILE A 127 2.03 -14.38 -26.04
N GLU A 128 1.74 -14.25 -27.34
CA GLU A 128 0.92 -13.19 -27.90
C GLU A 128 -0.54 -13.27 -27.41
N ILE A 129 -1.17 -14.45 -27.52
CA ILE A 129 -2.55 -14.65 -27.02
C ILE A 129 -2.62 -14.40 -25.52
N TYR A 130 -1.64 -14.89 -24.76
CA TYR A 130 -1.56 -14.65 -23.32
C TYR A 130 -1.46 -13.16 -23.00
N THR A 131 -0.62 -12.43 -23.73
CA THR A 131 -0.47 -10.96 -23.59
C THR A 131 -1.77 -10.23 -23.94
N GLN A 132 -2.46 -10.65 -25.00
CA GLN A 132 -3.76 -10.06 -25.36
C GLN A 132 -4.82 -10.31 -24.29
N LYS A 133 -4.86 -11.50 -23.67
CA LYS A 133 -5.76 -11.78 -22.53
C LYS A 133 -5.49 -10.85 -21.35
N ILE A 134 -4.21 -10.59 -21.04
CA ILE A 134 -3.81 -9.63 -20.00
C ILE A 134 -4.31 -8.22 -20.33
N LEU A 135 -4.01 -7.72 -21.53
CA LEU A 135 -4.36 -6.36 -21.95
C LEU A 135 -5.87 -6.13 -22.08
N LYS A 136 -6.68 -7.19 -22.21
CA LYS A 136 -8.14 -7.13 -22.13
C LYS A 136 -8.68 -6.98 -20.71
N GLN A 137 -7.86 -7.26 -19.69
CA GLN A 137 -8.26 -7.19 -18.28
C GLN A 137 -7.72 -5.95 -17.57
N PHE A 138 -6.53 -5.48 -17.92
CA PHE A 138 -5.86 -4.38 -17.24
C PHE A 138 -5.90 -3.08 -18.03
N LEU A 139 -6.52 -2.05 -17.46
CA LEU A 139 -6.35 -0.67 -17.92
C LEU A 139 -5.01 -0.17 -17.40
N VAL A 140 -4.11 0.17 -18.31
CA VAL A 140 -2.82 0.78 -17.98
C VAL A 140 -2.89 2.27 -18.28
N LEU A 141 -2.77 3.09 -17.23
CA LEU A 141 -2.53 4.52 -17.39
C LEU A 141 -1.04 4.82 -17.21
N GLN A 142 -0.55 5.86 -17.87
CA GLN A 142 0.85 6.25 -17.86
C GLN A 142 1.00 7.76 -17.65
N ALA A 143 2.09 8.11 -16.96
CA ALA A 143 2.59 9.46 -16.84
C ALA A 143 4.13 9.45 -16.90
N SER A 144 4.69 8.54 -17.68
CA SER A 144 6.14 8.45 -17.91
C SER A 144 6.66 9.75 -18.54
N THR A 145 7.92 10.05 -18.25
CA THR A 145 8.68 11.19 -18.77
C THR A 145 10.06 10.71 -19.21
N ASN A 146 10.86 11.59 -19.80
CA ASN A 146 12.26 11.27 -20.13
C ASN A 146 13.14 11.00 -18.89
N GLU A 147 12.68 11.35 -17.69
CA GLU A 147 13.40 11.16 -16.43
C GLU A 147 12.90 9.95 -15.63
N LYS A 148 11.63 9.58 -15.80
CA LYS A 148 10.92 8.67 -14.91
C LYS A 148 9.90 7.82 -15.65
N ILE A 149 9.95 6.51 -15.45
CA ILE A 149 8.87 5.58 -15.81
C ILE A 149 7.79 5.65 -14.75
N SER A 150 6.52 5.76 -15.15
CA SER A 150 5.37 5.83 -14.24
C SER A 150 4.11 5.28 -14.91
N TYR A 151 3.61 4.16 -14.38
CA TYR A 151 2.39 3.50 -14.82
C TYR A 151 1.47 3.19 -13.64
N HIS A 152 0.17 3.32 -13.87
CA HIS A 152 -0.87 2.77 -13.01
C HIS A 152 -1.50 1.57 -13.73
N PHE A 153 -1.36 0.36 -13.16
CA PHE A 153 -2.07 -0.82 -13.65
C PHE A 153 -3.35 -1.00 -12.86
N ILE A 154 -4.49 -1.11 -13.51
CA ILE A 154 -5.80 -1.21 -12.86
C ILE A 154 -6.55 -2.40 -13.46
N HIS A 155 -6.94 -3.37 -12.63
CA HIS A 155 -7.73 -4.52 -13.09
C HIS A 155 -9.16 -4.06 -13.40
N SER A 156 -9.39 -3.67 -14.66
CA SER A 156 -10.63 -3.02 -15.10
C SER A 156 -11.78 -4.00 -15.34
N LYS A 157 -11.48 -5.28 -15.57
CA LYS A 157 -12.45 -6.38 -15.60
C LYS A 157 -12.12 -7.39 -14.50
N PRO A 158 -12.30 -7.02 -13.22
CA PRO A 158 -11.86 -7.83 -12.09
C PRO A 158 -12.64 -9.13 -12.00
N SER A 159 -11.94 -10.26 -12.03
CA SER A 159 -12.47 -11.59 -11.68
C SER A 159 -12.53 -11.82 -10.17
N VAL A 160 -11.81 -11.00 -9.41
CA VAL A 160 -11.76 -11.00 -7.96
C VAL A 160 -11.50 -9.59 -7.43
N LEU A 161 -12.06 -9.27 -6.27
CA LEU A 161 -11.84 -8.01 -5.55
C LEU A 161 -11.06 -8.27 -4.26
N PHE A 162 -10.48 -7.23 -3.68
CA PHE A 162 -9.92 -7.29 -2.33
C PHE A 162 -10.90 -6.65 -1.35
N GLU A 163 -10.98 -7.18 -0.12
CA GLU A 163 -11.81 -6.62 0.95
C GLU A 163 -11.55 -5.12 1.16
N ASN A 164 -10.28 -4.72 1.06
CA ASN A 164 -9.86 -3.33 1.13
C ASN A 164 -8.43 -3.16 0.60
N VAL A 165 -7.98 -1.90 0.52
CA VAL A 165 -6.64 -1.52 0.07
C VAL A 165 -5.51 -2.16 0.88
N SER A 166 -5.71 -2.42 2.18
CA SER A 166 -4.68 -3.05 3.02
C SER A 166 -4.48 -4.50 2.62
N THR A 167 -5.58 -5.24 2.38
CA THR A 167 -5.53 -6.63 1.90
C THR A 167 -4.79 -6.73 0.57
N LEU A 168 -5.04 -5.82 -0.38
CA LEU A 168 -4.30 -5.73 -1.64
C LEU A 168 -2.79 -5.49 -1.40
N GLY A 169 -2.44 -4.58 -0.50
CA GLY A 169 -1.04 -4.30 -0.16
C GLY A 169 -0.33 -5.51 0.46
N ILE A 170 -1.00 -6.26 1.33
CA ILE A 170 -0.47 -7.49 1.92
C ILE A 170 -0.25 -8.55 0.84
N PHE A 171 -1.21 -8.69 -0.08
CA PHE A 171 -1.15 -9.62 -1.21
C PHE A 171 0.03 -9.35 -2.14
N LEU A 172 0.21 -8.10 -2.59
CA LEU A 172 1.30 -7.75 -3.50
C LEU A 172 2.67 -7.94 -2.87
N LYS A 173 2.82 -7.60 -1.60
CA LYS A 173 4.07 -7.84 -0.87
C LYS A 173 4.33 -9.34 -0.68
N ALA A 174 3.31 -10.16 -0.43
CA ALA A 174 3.47 -11.62 -0.37
C ALA A 174 3.92 -12.20 -1.71
N ILE A 175 3.35 -11.73 -2.84
CA ILE A 175 3.80 -12.09 -4.19
C ILE A 175 5.26 -11.70 -4.40
N ILE A 176 5.63 -10.45 -4.11
CA ILE A 176 7.01 -9.96 -4.27
C ILE A 176 7.97 -10.81 -3.44
N HIS A 177 7.63 -11.08 -2.18
CA HIS A 177 8.44 -11.94 -1.31
C HIS A 177 8.65 -13.34 -1.92
N PHE A 178 7.55 -14.00 -2.30
CA PHE A 178 7.57 -15.31 -2.94
C PHE A 178 8.48 -15.34 -4.18
N LEU A 179 8.36 -14.33 -5.05
CA LEU A 179 9.15 -14.23 -6.28
C LEU A 179 10.64 -14.06 -5.99
N LEU A 180 11.01 -13.13 -5.13
CA LEU A 180 12.42 -12.88 -4.81
C LEU A 180 13.04 -14.06 -4.08
N PHE A 181 12.29 -14.70 -3.18
CA PHE A 181 12.72 -15.93 -2.51
C PHE A 181 12.91 -17.09 -3.50
N SER A 182 12.01 -17.22 -4.47
CA SER A 182 12.12 -18.21 -5.55
C SER A 182 13.38 -18.02 -6.39
N ILE A 183 13.82 -16.78 -6.64
CA ILE A 183 15.12 -16.53 -7.28
C ILE A 183 16.24 -17.09 -6.42
N ILE A 184 16.28 -16.77 -5.12
CA ILE A 184 17.36 -17.23 -4.23
C ILE A 184 17.43 -18.76 -4.14
N GLN A 185 16.26 -19.43 -4.10
CA GLN A 185 16.21 -20.89 -4.08
C GLN A 185 16.56 -21.54 -5.41
N HIS A 186 16.50 -20.77 -6.51
CA HIS A 186 16.79 -21.30 -7.83
C HIS A 186 18.28 -21.55 -8.00
N LYS A 187 18.62 -22.81 -8.30
CA LYS A 187 20.00 -23.25 -8.53
C LYS A 187 20.42 -22.92 -9.97
N CYS A 188 20.72 -21.66 -10.25
CA CYS A 188 21.34 -21.24 -11.51
C CYS A 188 22.87 -21.20 -11.38
N THR A 189 23.58 -21.46 -12.47
CA THR A 189 25.04 -21.30 -12.55
C THR A 189 25.48 -19.83 -12.52
N MET A 190 24.57 -18.89 -12.81
CA MET A 190 24.87 -17.45 -12.92
C MET A 190 24.96 -16.73 -11.57
N PHE A 191 24.37 -17.29 -10.51
CA PHE A 191 24.43 -16.72 -9.17
C PHE A 191 24.30 -17.83 -8.14
N ASN A 192 25.14 -17.79 -7.10
CA ASN A 192 25.09 -18.75 -6.02
C ASN A 192 24.95 -18.00 -4.70
N ILE A 193 23.79 -18.13 -4.07
CA ILE A 193 23.49 -17.52 -2.78
C ILE A 193 23.37 -18.63 -1.76
N ASN A 194 24.30 -18.65 -0.80
CA ASN A 194 24.19 -19.52 0.37
C ASN A 194 22.97 -19.06 1.17
N SER A 195 21.99 -19.96 1.34
CA SER A 195 20.70 -19.87 2.07
C SER A 195 20.27 -18.50 2.65
N PRO A 196 19.02 -18.06 2.43
CA PRO A 196 18.54 -16.77 2.91
C PRO A 196 18.61 -16.65 4.44
N PRO A 197 18.87 -15.44 4.99
CA PRO A 197 18.89 -15.19 6.43
C PRO A 197 17.47 -15.26 7.02
N GLU A 198 17.36 -15.73 8.26
CA GLU A 198 16.10 -15.73 9.02
C GLU A 198 16.07 -14.56 10.03
N PRO A 199 15.01 -13.72 10.07
CA PRO A 199 13.84 -13.68 9.18
C PRO A 199 14.15 -13.07 7.80
N CYS A 200 13.57 -13.62 6.74
CA CYS A 200 13.84 -13.20 5.38
C CYS A 200 12.82 -12.14 4.91
N THR A 201 13.04 -10.86 5.27
CA THR A 201 12.13 -9.80 4.80
C THR A 201 12.37 -9.45 3.32
N ILE A 202 11.40 -8.79 2.67
CA ILE A 202 11.58 -8.26 1.29
C ILE A 202 12.84 -7.39 1.20
N SER A 203 13.12 -6.55 2.22
CA SER A 203 14.33 -5.73 2.22
C SER A 203 15.61 -6.57 2.28
N ASN A 204 15.61 -7.71 2.99
CA ASN A 204 16.76 -8.61 3.02
C ASN A 204 16.94 -9.30 1.67
N LEU A 205 15.85 -9.79 1.08
CA LEU A 205 15.85 -10.39 -0.26
C LEU A 205 16.41 -9.44 -1.33
N ILE A 206 15.96 -8.19 -1.33
CA ILE A 206 16.45 -7.15 -2.25
C ILE A 206 17.95 -6.92 -2.06
N GLN A 207 18.42 -6.80 -0.81
CA GLN A 207 19.85 -6.59 -0.53
C GLN A 207 20.72 -7.76 -0.99
N ILE A 208 20.23 -8.99 -0.85
CA ILE A 208 20.93 -10.19 -1.28
C ILE A 208 21.01 -10.27 -2.81
N LEU A 209 19.92 -9.92 -3.50
CA LEU A 209 19.83 -9.98 -4.97
C LEU A 209 20.49 -8.79 -5.65
N ALA A 210 20.62 -7.64 -4.97
CA ALA A 210 21.15 -6.38 -5.50
C ALA A 210 22.47 -6.52 -6.31
N PRO A 211 23.50 -7.27 -5.86
CA PRO A 211 24.73 -7.44 -6.64
C PRO A 211 24.54 -8.23 -7.94
N TYR A 212 23.49 -9.04 -8.03
CA TYR A 212 23.25 -9.97 -9.14
C TYR A 212 22.26 -9.43 -10.18
N VAL A 213 21.49 -8.37 -9.88
CA VAL A 213 20.38 -7.89 -10.73
C VAL A 213 20.78 -7.73 -12.20
N SER A 214 21.90 -7.08 -12.50
CA SER A 214 22.34 -6.88 -13.88
C SER A 214 22.68 -8.19 -14.60
N ILE A 215 23.28 -9.15 -13.89
CA ILE A 215 23.60 -10.49 -14.42
C ILE A 215 22.31 -11.27 -14.67
N LEU A 216 21.36 -11.24 -13.72
CA LEU A 216 20.07 -11.91 -13.85
C LEU A 216 19.31 -11.44 -15.09
N ARG A 217 19.25 -10.13 -15.32
CA ARG A 217 18.58 -9.51 -16.50
C ARG A 217 19.13 -10.03 -17.82
N LYS A 218 20.46 -10.17 -17.91
CA LYS A 218 21.16 -10.52 -19.14
C LYS A 218 21.19 -12.03 -19.41
N HIS A 219 21.32 -12.83 -18.36
CA HIS A 219 21.67 -14.25 -18.49
C HIS A 219 20.59 -15.23 -18.02
N CYS A 220 19.58 -14.78 -17.26
CA CYS A 220 18.55 -15.66 -16.71
C CYS A 220 17.20 -15.57 -17.44
N THR A 221 17.23 -15.33 -18.76
CA THR A 221 16.02 -15.21 -19.61
C THR A 221 15.33 -16.55 -19.89
N SER A 222 16.06 -17.66 -19.79
CA SER A 222 15.53 -19.02 -19.92
C SER A 222 15.27 -19.71 -18.59
N CYS A 223 15.73 -19.14 -17.47
CA CYS A 223 15.47 -19.66 -16.13
C CYS A 223 14.02 -19.36 -15.76
N THR A 224 13.17 -20.38 -15.70
CA THR A 224 11.76 -20.22 -15.36
C THR A 224 11.50 -20.39 -13.87
N ILE A 225 10.44 -19.75 -13.40
CA ILE A 225 9.78 -20.08 -12.14
C ILE A 225 8.40 -20.66 -12.45
N SER A 226 7.63 -21.05 -11.43
CA SER A 226 6.28 -21.63 -11.58
C SER A 226 5.20 -20.67 -12.13
N ILE A 227 5.58 -19.61 -12.86
CA ILE A 227 4.67 -18.64 -13.48
C ILE A 227 4.87 -18.69 -15.01
N PRO A 228 3.82 -18.91 -15.80
CA PRO A 228 3.90 -18.95 -17.26
C PRO A 228 4.51 -17.68 -17.85
N TYR A 229 5.46 -17.85 -18.78
CA TYR A 229 6.07 -16.76 -19.56
C TYR A 229 6.76 -15.67 -18.71
N VAL A 230 7.18 -16.03 -17.49
CA VAL A 230 7.95 -15.20 -16.57
C VAL A 230 9.22 -15.93 -16.18
N SER A 231 10.35 -15.39 -16.63
CA SER A 231 11.70 -15.85 -16.29
C SER A 231 12.24 -15.15 -15.04
N ILE A 232 13.38 -15.62 -14.53
CA ILE A 232 14.11 -14.92 -13.47
C ILE A 232 14.58 -13.54 -13.93
N ALA A 233 14.99 -13.41 -15.20
CA ALA A 233 15.29 -12.10 -15.78
C ALA A 233 14.07 -11.17 -15.66
N ASP A 234 12.87 -11.64 -15.98
CA ASP A 234 11.63 -10.87 -15.89
C ASP A 234 11.36 -10.35 -14.47
N ILE A 235 11.54 -11.20 -13.45
CA ILE A 235 11.36 -10.82 -12.04
C ILE A 235 12.42 -9.79 -11.62
N SER A 236 13.65 -9.90 -12.13
CA SER A 236 14.73 -8.96 -11.79
C SER A 236 14.47 -7.53 -12.27
N TYR A 237 13.56 -7.33 -13.23
CA TYR A 237 13.08 -5.99 -13.62
C TYR A 237 12.09 -5.37 -12.62
N LEU A 238 11.65 -6.12 -11.61
CA LEU A 238 10.94 -5.54 -10.46
C LEU A 238 11.88 -4.81 -9.51
N LEU A 239 13.19 -5.10 -9.54
CA LEU A 239 14.18 -4.49 -8.65
C LEU A 239 14.81 -3.28 -9.33
N VAL A 240 14.73 -2.10 -8.72
CA VAL A 240 15.23 -0.85 -9.33
C VAL A 240 15.96 -0.01 -8.30
N ARG A 241 16.80 0.91 -8.75
CA ARG A 241 17.43 1.93 -7.92
C ARG A 241 16.50 3.13 -7.79
N SER A 242 16.29 3.53 -6.54
CA SER A 242 15.59 4.77 -6.16
C SER A 242 16.44 6.01 -6.44
N ALA A 243 15.85 7.20 -6.30
CA ALA A 243 16.59 8.47 -6.40
C ALA A 243 17.76 8.57 -5.40
N ALA A 244 17.64 7.93 -4.24
CA ALA A 244 18.68 7.86 -3.21
C ALA A 244 19.69 6.72 -3.45
N ASP A 245 19.71 6.15 -4.65
CA ASP A 245 20.56 5.04 -5.08
C ASP A 245 20.44 3.76 -4.24
N LYS A 246 19.28 3.56 -3.61
CA LYS A 246 18.95 2.33 -2.88
C LYS A 246 18.11 1.41 -3.77
N TRP A 247 18.43 0.11 -3.74
CA TRP A 247 17.60 -0.93 -4.34
C TRP A 247 16.24 -1.03 -3.65
N ILE A 248 15.18 -0.98 -4.46
CA ILE A 248 13.77 -1.05 -4.06
C ILE A 248 12.99 -1.87 -5.11
N THR A 249 11.70 -2.05 -4.88
CA THR A 249 10.78 -2.54 -5.91
C THR A 249 10.28 -1.39 -6.79
N ALA A 250 10.10 -1.64 -8.08
CA ALA A 250 9.44 -0.71 -9.00
C ALA A 250 7.94 -0.58 -8.72
N ILE A 251 7.34 -1.59 -8.08
CA ILE A 251 5.99 -1.51 -7.51
C ILE A 251 6.08 -0.73 -6.19
N ASP A 252 5.45 0.45 -6.10
CA ASP A 252 5.45 1.23 -4.86
C ASP A 252 4.50 0.60 -3.82
N ILE A 253 5.09 -0.18 -2.91
CA ILE A 253 4.35 -0.86 -1.85
C ILE A 253 3.85 0.08 -0.73
N ASN A 254 4.20 1.36 -0.75
CA ASN A 254 3.78 2.34 0.26
C ASN A 254 2.42 2.95 -0.06
N VAL A 255 1.91 2.78 -1.28
CA VAL A 255 0.59 3.31 -1.69
C VAL A 255 -0.58 2.49 -1.13
N TYR A 256 -0.34 1.42 -0.38
CA TYR A 256 -1.39 0.56 0.16
C TYR A 256 -1.65 0.89 1.64
N SER A 257 -2.07 2.14 1.88
CA SER A 257 -2.31 2.70 3.21
C SER A 257 -3.72 3.26 3.35
N LYS A 258 -4.16 3.52 4.60
CA LYS A 258 -5.49 4.09 4.86
C LYS A 258 -5.64 5.43 4.15
N ASN A 259 -6.76 5.60 3.43
CA ASN A 259 -7.09 6.82 2.72
C ASN A 259 -6.05 7.19 1.65
N GLN A 260 -5.49 6.17 0.99
CA GLN A 260 -4.57 6.37 -0.11
C GLN A 260 -5.23 7.28 -1.15
N GLN A 261 -4.43 8.21 -1.66
CA GLN A 261 -4.86 9.10 -2.73
C GLN A 261 -4.24 8.63 -4.04
N PHE A 262 -5.10 8.30 -4.99
CA PHE A 262 -4.70 7.72 -6.27
C PHE A 262 -5.11 8.67 -7.39
N ARG A 263 -4.13 9.13 -8.17
CA ARG A 263 -4.37 10.18 -9.18
C ARG A 263 -5.36 9.69 -10.22
N LEU A 264 -6.38 10.50 -10.51
CA LEU A 264 -7.41 10.13 -11.48
C LEU A 264 -6.87 10.17 -12.91
N PHE A 265 -7.52 9.40 -13.80
CA PHE A 265 -7.36 9.56 -15.24
C PHE A 265 -7.47 11.04 -15.65
N ASN A 266 -6.68 11.46 -16.64
CA ASN A 266 -6.58 12.83 -17.14
C ASN A 266 -6.31 13.90 -16.07
N SER A 267 -5.82 13.51 -14.89
CA SER A 267 -5.43 14.46 -13.85
C SER A 267 -3.91 14.63 -13.80
N VAL A 268 -3.47 15.84 -13.47
CA VAL A 268 -2.07 16.25 -13.32
C VAL A 268 -1.72 16.40 -11.84
N LYS A 269 -0.43 16.35 -11.52
CA LYS A 269 0.06 16.84 -10.22
C LYS A 269 0.01 18.37 -10.24
N TYR A 270 -0.28 19.02 -9.11
CA TYR A 270 -0.32 20.48 -9.05
C TYR A 270 0.98 21.10 -9.58
N GLY A 271 0.85 22.10 -10.46
CA GLY A 271 1.98 22.78 -11.10
C GLY A 271 2.76 21.92 -12.11
N LYS A 272 2.22 20.78 -12.55
CA LYS A 272 2.80 19.92 -13.59
C LYS A 272 1.86 19.81 -14.79
N ASN A 273 2.44 19.55 -15.96
CA ASN A 273 1.70 19.38 -17.21
C ASN A 273 1.85 17.97 -17.79
N ASN A 274 1.75 16.96 -16.92
CA ASN A 274 1.91 15.55 -17.30
C ASN A 274 0.68 14.75 -16.81
N PRO A 275 -0.39 14.73 -17.62
CA PRO A 275 -1.64 14.07 -17.25
C PRO A 275 -1.47 12.55 -17.26
N LEU A 276 -2.24 11.89 -16.40
CA LEU A 276 -2.30 10.43 -16.38
C LEU A 276 -3.22 9.92 -17.49
N ILE A 277 -2.66 9.37 -18.58
CA ILE A 277 -3.39 9.02 -19.82
C ILE A 277 -3.28 7.51 -20.12
N PRO A 278 -4.12 6.91 -20.98
CA PRO A 278 -4.03 5.50 -21.33
C PRO A 278 -2.70 5.21 -22.03
N SER A 279 -2.10 4.07 -21.71
CA SER A 279 -0.84 3.65 -22.31
C SER A 279 -1.04 3.24 -23.76
N THR A 280 -0.25 3.83 -24.66
CA THR A 280 -0.16 3.39 -26.05
C THR A 280 0.68 2.12 -26.21
N THR A 281 1.61 1.88 -25.28
CA THR A 281 2.43 0.66 -25.24
C THR A 281 1.64 -0.56 -24.78
N PHE A 282 0.71 -0.35 -23.83
CA PHE A 282 -0.12 -1.40 -23.24
C PHE A 282 -1.60 -1.03 -23.43
N PRO A 283 -2.11 -1.05 -24.68
CA PRO A 283 -3.44 -0.59 -24.98
C PRO A 283 -4.48 -1.51 -24.34
N PHE A 284 -5.43 -0.92 -23.60
CA PHE A 284 -6.52 -1.66 -22.97
C PHE A 284 -7.54 -2.09 -24.03
N ASP A 285 -7.76 -3.41 -24.14
CA ASP A 285 -8.74 -4.04 -25.02
C ASP A 285 -8.89 -3.33 -26.38
N SER A 286 -7.82 -3.35 -27.18
CA SER A 286 -7.73 -2.60 -28.45
C SER A 286 -8.79 -2.98 -29.49
N SER A 287 -9.57 -4.05 -29.25
CA SER A 287 -10.72 -4.41 -30.06
C SER A 287 -11.97 -3.54 -29.82
N LEU A 288 -11.97 -2.71 -28.78
CA LEU A 288 -13.11 -1.88 -28.40
C LEU A 288 -12.73 -0.39 -28.37
N GLN A 289 -13.70 0.45 -28.72
CA GLN A 289 -13.58 1.90 -28.58
C GLN A 289 -14.23 2.33 -27.26
N TYR A 290 -13.48 3.05 -26.44
CA TYR A 290 -13.94 3.55 -25.14
C TYR A 290 -14.06 5.07 -25.16
N SER A 291 -15.16 5.59 -24.61
CA SER A 291 -15.28 7.03 -24.36
C SER A 291 -14.36 7.45 -23.20
N SER A 292 -14.09 8.75 -23.08
CA SER A 292 -13.36 9.27 -21.91
C SER A 292 -14.07 8.98 -20.58
N SER A 293 -15.41 8.93 -20.60
CA SER A 293 -16.22 8.57 -19.43
C SER A 293 -16.04 7.10 -19.06
N ASP A 294 -15.99 6.20 -20.05
CA ASP A 294 -15.75 4.77 -19.81
C ASP A 294 -14.37 4.54 -19.19
N ILE A 295 -13.33 5.19 -19.73
CA ILE A 295 -11.97 5.11 -19.17
C ILE A 295 -11.93 5.66 -17.74
N LEU A 296 -12.61 6.79 -17.48
CA LEU A 296 -12.69 7.36 -16.13
C LEU A 296 -13.31 6.36 -15.15
N LYS A 297 -14.49 5.82 -15.44
CA LYS A 297 -15.19 4.83 -14.60
C LYS A 297 -14.32 3.59 -14.36
N ARG A 298 -13.71 3.08 -15.43
CA ARG A 298 -12.82 1.91 -15.38
C ARG A 298 -11.58 2.15 -14.52
N SER A 299 -11.08 3.39 -14.49
CA SER A 299 -9.90 3.78 -13.70
C SER A 299 -10.16 3.97 -12.21
N LEU A 300 -11.43 4.12 -11.79
CA LEU A 300 -11.77 4.26 -10.37
C LEU A 300 -11.60 2.92 -9.65
N ILE A 301 -10.81 2.92 -8.58
CA ILE A 301 -10.43 1.72 -7.82
C ILE A 301 -11.59 1.17 -7.01
N THR A 302 -12.44 2.05 -6.46
CA THR A 302 -13.57 1.71 -5.60
C THR A 302 -14.91 1.62 -6.33
N LEU A 303 -14.98 2.00 -7.61
CA LEU A 303 -16.20 1.84 -8.41
C LEU A 303 -16.34 0.38 -8.87
N ILE A 304 -17.27 -0.34 -8.24
CA ILE A 304 -17.54 -1.77 -8.51
C ILE A 304 -18.99 -1.89 -9.00
N GLU A 305 -19.16 -2.26 -10.27
CA GLU A 305 -20.47 -2.37 -10.92
C GLU A 305 -21.11 -3.75 -10.72
N ASP A 306 -20.29 -4.80 -10.54
CA ASP A 306 -20.76 -6.17 -10.32
C ASP A 306 -20.49 -6.62 -8.87
N HIS A 307 -21.57 -6.78 -8.10
CA HIS A 307 -21.52 -7.23 -6.70
C HIS A 307 -21.39 -8.76 -6.55
N GLN A 308 -21.41 -9.51 -7.65
CA GLN A 308 -21.24 -10.97 -7.65
C GLN A 308 -19.77 -11.40 -7.75
N ILE A 309 -18.84 -10.45 -7.87
CA ILE A 309 -17.41 -10.76 -7.93
C ILE A 309 -16.91 -11.29 -6.57
N PRO A 310 -16.20 -12.43 -6.53
CA PRO A 310 -15.58 -12.95 -5.31
C PRO A 310 -14.62 -11.96 -4.66
N LYS A 311 -14.46 -12.04 -3.33
CA LYS A 311 -13.59 -11.15 -2.55
C LYS A 311 -12.49 -11.91 -1.82
N ILE A 312 -11.25 -11.42 -1.92
CA ILE A 312 -10.09 -11.88 -1.15
C ILE A 312 -10.05 -11.13 0.19
N TYR A 313 -9.92 -11.90 1.26
CA TYR A 313 -9.71 -11.47 2.64
C TYR A 313 -8.34 -11.97 3.10
N PHE A 314 -7.76 -11.28 4.08
CA PHE A 314 -6.58 -11.77 4.79
C PHE A 314 -6.93 -11.99 6.26
N LYS A 315 -7.00 -13.25 6.68
CA LYS A 315 -7.39 -13.65 8.05
C LYS A 315 -6.50 -14.79 8.52
N ASN A 316 -6.09 -14.76 9.78
CA ASN A 316 -5.27 -15.81 10.39
C ASN A 316 -4.04 -16.17 9.53
N LYS A 317 -3.33 -15.15 9.02
CA LYS A 317 -2.16 -15.28 8.13
C LYS A 317 -2.39 -15.97 6.79
N ASN A 318 -3.65 -16.07 6.36
CA ASN A 318 -4.02 -16.73 5.11
C ASN A 318 -4.92 -15.82 4.28
N PHE A 319 -4.74 -15.90 2.96
CA PHE A 319 -5.69 -15.36 2.02
C PHE A 319 -6.87 -16.31 1.86
N ILE A 320 -8.08 -15.81 2.09
CA ILE A 320 -9.34 -16.54 2.01
C ILE A 320 -10.23 -15.86 1.00
N ILE A 321 -10.98 -16.64 0.23
CA ILE A 321 -11.84 -16.13 -0.82
C ILE A 321 -13.27 -16.40 -0.43
N HIS A 322 -14.10 -15.36 -0.46
CA HIS A 322 -15.51 -15.45 -0.19
C HIS A 322 -16.29 -15.28 -1.49
N PHE A 323 -17.17 -16.25 -1.78
CA PHE A 323 -18.09 -16.22 -2.90
C PHE A 323 -19.45 -15.67 -2.44
N PRO A 324 -20.10 -14.79 -3.21
CA PRO A 324 -21.43 -14.29 -2.85
C PRO A 324 -22.50 -15.39 -2.94
N PRO A 325 -23.56 -15.31 -2.10
CA PRO A 325 -24.51 -16.42 -1.88
C PRO A 325 -25.37 -16.81 -3.08
N TYR A 326 -25.42 -16.01 -4.15
CA TYR A 326 -26.22 -16.27 -5.35
C TYR A 326 -25.46 -16.98 -6.48
N SER A 327 -24.22 -17.44 -6.25
CA SER A 327 -23.52 -18.31 -7.19
C SER A 327 -24.05 -19.75 -7.13
N ASN A 328 -25.35 -19.93 -7.39
CA ASN A 328 -26.01 -21.22 -7.58
C ASN A 328 -26.55 -21.29 -9.01
N SER A 329 -25.81 -21.96 -9.89
CA SER A 329 -26.42 -22.67 -11.00
C SER A 329 -25.86 -24.08 -11.00
N ASN A 330 -26.75 -25.07 -11.21
CA ASN A 330 -26.51 -26.51 -11.25
C ASN A 330 -25.58 -26.95 -12.40
N SER A 331 -24.48 -26.23 -12.63
CA SER A 331 -23.32 -26.79 -13.28
C SER A 331 -22.45 -27.39 -12.17
N THR A 332 -21.90 -28.57 -12.38
CA THR A 332 -20.69 -29.01 -11.70
C THR A 332 -19.55 -28.07 -12.08
N THR A 333 -19.63 -26.81 -11.64
CA THR A 333 -18.54 -25.86 -11.70
C THR A 333 -17.71 -26.16 -10.46
N THR A 334 -16.70 -26.98 -10.70
CA THR A 334 -15.45 -26.94 -9.97
C THR A 334 -15.23 -25.55 -9.36
N ILE A 335 -14.81 -25.48 -8.09
CA ILE A 335 -14.06 -24.31 -7.56
C ILE A 335 -13.29 -23.77 -8.75
N PRO A 336 -13.49 -22.52 -9.21
CA PRO A 336 -12.76 -22.04 -10.37
C PRO A 336 -11.31 -22.37 -10.08
N GLN A 337 -10.71 -23.33 -10.81
CA GLN A 337 -9.37 -23.84 -10.49
C GLN A 337 -8.44 -22.63 -10.29
N ASN A 338 -8.76 -21.53 -10.99
CA ASN A 338 -8.54 -20.08 -10.89
C ASN A 338 -7.93 -19.48 -9.63
N LEU A 339 -8.02 -20.12 -8.47
CA LEU A 339 -7.53 -19.57 -7.22
C LEU A 339 -6.51 -20.48 -6.50
N LEU A 340 -6.08 -21.57 -7.16
CA LEU A 340 -5.00 -22.46 -6.68
C LEU A 340 -3.67 -21.72 -6.48
N ASN A 341 -3.44 -20.62 -7.20
CA ASN A 341 -2.21 -19.83 -7.09
C ASN A 341 -2.12 -19.05 -5.76
N ILE A 342 -3.26 -18.74 -5.13
CA ILE A 342 -3.26 -18.16 -3.78
C ILE A 342 -2.82 -19.20 -2.74
N LYS A 343 -3.12 -20.49 -3.00
CA LYS A 343 -2.60 -21.58 -2.18
C LYS A 343 -1.07 -21.66 -2.24
N ILE A 344 -0.44 -21.37 -3.39
CA ILE A 344 1.03 -21.28 -3.49
C ILE A 344 1.58 -20.22 -2.52
N ILE A 345 0.92 -19.07 -2.41
CA ILE A 345 1.30 -18.01 -1.47
C ILE A 345 1.05 -18.45 -0.01
N ASN A 346 -0.09 -19.06 0.28
CA ASN A 346 -0.44 -19.51 1.63
C ASN A 346 0.49 -20.66 2.11
N ASP A 347 0.87 -21.57 1.21
CA ASP A 347 1.73 -22.74 1.51
C ASP A 347 3.21 -22.37 1.60
N HIS A 348 3.62 -21.19 1.13
CA HIS A 348 5.00 -20.70 1.21
C HIS A 348 5.37 -20.39 2.68
N ARG A 349 5.97 -21.38 3.35
CA ARG A 349 6.17 -21.50 4.82
C ARG A 349 7.01 -20.42 5.52
N ASP A 350 7.46 -19.38 4.83
CA ASP A 350 8.13 -18.24 5.48
C ASP A 350 7.13 -17.13 5.81
N HIS A 351 6.48 -17.27 6.97
CA HIS A 351 5.59 -16.24 7.50
C HIS A 351 6.33 -15.07 8.18
N SER A 352 7.66 -14.97 8.06
CA SER A 352 8.40 -13.83 8.65
C SER A 352 7.96 -12.48 8.06
N TYR A 353 7.44 -12.51 6.84
CA TYR A 353 6.76 -11.40 6.19
C TYR A 353 5.46 -10.96 6.95
N PHE A 354 4.73 -11.89 7.57
CA PHE A 354 3.48 -11.63 8.30
C PHE A 354 3.66 -11.26 9.78
N LEU A 355 4.86 -11.40 10.36
CA LEU A 355 5.13 -11.07 11.78
C LEU A 355 4.79 -9.61 12.13
N ASN A 356 4.73 -8.72 11.14
CA ASN A 356 4.39 -7.30 11.31
C ASN A 356 2.93 -6.95 10.97
N LEU A 357 2.08 -7.92 10.58
CA LEU A 357 0.72 -7.67 10.07
C LEU A 357 -0.40 -8.01 11.07
N ASP A 358 -0.15 -8.80 12.11
CA ASP A 358 -1.17 -9.30 13.05
C ASP A 358 -1.74 -8.27 14.06
N ILE A 359 -1.35 -6.99 14.02
CA ILE A 359 -1.79 -6.04 15.07
C ILE A 359 -3.22 -5.53 14.88
N ASN A 360 -3.83 -5.68 13.69
CA ASN A 360 -5.07 -4.95 13.34
C ASN A 360 -6.31 -5.78 12.97
N THR A 361 -6.33 -7.09 13.20
CA THR A 361 -7.52 -7.91 12.94
C THR A 361 -7.90 -8.69 14.19
N ASN A 362 -8.57 -8.04 15.15
CA ASN A 362 -9.56 -8.65 16.06
C ASN A 362 -10.06 -7.61 17.06
N THR A 363 -11.19 -6.97 16.75
CA THR A 363 -12.19 -6.52 17.73
C THR A 363 -13.46 -6.16 16.96
N ASN A 364 -14.45 -7.05 16.94
CA ASN A 364 -15.87 -6.72 16.89
C ASN A 364 -16.69 -8.00 17.06
N GLN A 365 -16.95 -8.37 18.32
CA GLN A 365 -18.22 -8.99 18.69
C GLN A 365 -18.68 -8.35 20.01
N ASN A 366 -19.89 -7.81 19.97
CA ASN A 366 -20.59 -7.12 21.04
C ASN A 366 -21.04 -8.09 22.14
N SER A 367 -20.96 -7.65 23.39
CA SER A 367 -22.04 -7.86 24.35
C SER A 367 -22.05 -6.74 25.39
N SER A 368 -23.27 -6.32 25.71
CA SER A 368 -23.69 -5.15 26.49
C SER A 368 -23.45 -5.27 27.99
N SER A 369 -22.93 -4.22 28.62
CA SER A 369 -23.43 -3.66 29.90
C SER A 369 -22.61 -2.42 30.30
N SER A 370 -23.25 -1.57 31.10
CA SER A 370 -22.93 -0.18 31.46
C SER A 370 -21.63 0.07 32.24
N LEU A 371 -21.10 1.30 32.08
CA LEU A 371 -20.32 2.17 33.01
C LEU A 371 -18.93 2.62 32.47
N HIS A 372 -18.73 3.94 32.42
CA HIS A 372 -17.46 4.68 32.20
C HIS A 372 -16.35 4.31 33.22
N PRO A 373 -15.09 4.79 33.09
CA PRO A 373 -14.23 5.00 31.92
C PRO A 373 -12.89 4.25 32.11
N ASN A 374 -12.44 3.40 31.16
CA ASN A 374 -11.05 2.92 31.14
C ASN A 374 -10.67 2.47 29.72
N GLN A 375 -9.86 3.28 29.02
CA GLN A 375 -9.20 2.87 27.78
C GLN A 375 -8.05 1.91 28.12
N SER A 376 -8.15 0.66 27.67
CA SER A 376 -7.12 -0.35 27.87
C SER A 376 -5.90 -0.07 26.99
N ASN A 377 -4.81 0.33 27.64
CA ASN A 377 -3.50 0.48 27.04
C ASN A 377 -2.96 -0.88 26.56
N LYS A 378 -2.57 -0.99 25.28
CA LYS A 378 -1.88 -2.17 24.74
C LYS A 378 -0.41 -2.15 25.20
N LEU A 379 -0.18 -2.46 26.48
CA LEU A 379 1.15 -2.79 27.00
C LEU A 379 1.41 -4.29 26.84
N ASP A 380 2.50 -4.63 26.18
CA ASP A 380 2.97 -6.01 26.13
C ASP A 380 3.63 -6.37 27.46
N LEU A 381 2.85 -7.02 28.34
CA LEU A 381 3.28 -7.46 29.67
C LEU A 381 4.13 -8.74 29.63
N SER A 382 4.41 -9.31 28.45
CA SER A 382 5.23 -10.53 28.32
C SER A 382 6.74 -10.30 28.50
N ILE A 383 7.15 -9.04 28.73
CA ILE A 383 8.55 -8.66 28.88
C ILE A 383 8.91 -8.69 30.37
N PRO A 384 9.93 -9.48 30.79
CA PRO A 384 10.41 -9.47 32.18
C PRO A 384 10.76 -8.05 32.64
N ASP A 385 10.39 -7.70 33.86
CA ASP A 385 10.67 -6.40 34.51
C ASP A 385 10.00 -5.16 33.88
N VAL A 386 9.10 -5.33 32.89
CA VAL A 386 8.43 -4.16 32.26
C VAL A 386 7.59 -3.35 33.23
N GLN A 387 7.02 -3.97 34.27
CA GLN A 387 6.26 -3.25 35.30
C GLN A 387 7.10 -2.20 36.04
N ILE A 388 8.37 -2.49 36.31
CA ILE A 388 9.30 -1.54 36.95
C ILE A 388 9.52 -0.34 36.03
N PHE A 389 9.73 -0.59 34.74
CA PHE A 389 9.94 0.46 33.74
C PHE A 389 8.67 1.29 33.47
N ILE A 390 7.49 0.67 33.51
CA ILE A 390 6.20 1.38 33.40
C ILE A 390 6.07 2.38 34.54
N THR A 391 6.26 1.94 35.79
CA THR A 391 6.17 2.79 36.97
C THR A 391 7.19 3.94 36.89
N PHE A 392 8.42 3.63 36.49
CA PHE A 392 9.45 4.64 36.28
C PHE A 392 9.07 5.69 35.24
N VAL A 393 8.56 5.27 34.08
CA VAL A 393 8.13 6.16 33.00
C VAL A 393 6.93 7.00 33.43
N GLN A 394 5.96 6.40 34.13
CA GLN A 394 4.82 7.11 34.70
C GLN A 394 5.27 8.24 35.64
N ASN A 395 6.21 7.96 36.55
CA ASN A 395 6.76 8.98 37.45
C ASN A 395 7.44 10.14 36.69
N ILE A 396 8.12 9.86 35.58
CA ILE A 396 8.71 10.92 34.73
C ILE A 396 7.62 11.80 34.13
N ILE A 397 6.61 11.21 33.50
CA ILE A 397 5.63 11.95 32.69
C ILE A 397 4.53 12.64 33.51
N THR A 398 4.46 12.36 34.82
CA THR A 398 3.58 13.05 35.77
C THR A 398 4.32 13.96 36.74
N SER A 399 5.66 13.99 36.70
CA SER A 399 6.48 14.84 37.59
C SER A 399 6.28 16.35 37.39
N ASP A 400 5.82 16.77 36.21
CA ASP A 400 5.44 18.16 35.92
C ASP A 400 3.90 18.30 35.98
N PRO A 401 3.35 19.02 36.98
CA PRO A 401 1.90 19.22 37.11
C PRO A 401 1.27 19.98 35.94
N SER A 402 2.04 20.81 35.23
CA SER A 402 1.57 21.63 34.12
C SER A 402 1.61 20.91 32.77
N HIS A 403 2.40 19.84 32.66
CA HIS A 403 2.60 19.09 31.41
C HIS A 403 2.54 17.59 31.65
N GLN A 404 1.37 17.08 32.02
CA GLN A 404 1.18 15.65 32.27
C GLN A 404 1.01 14.86 30.97
N GLY A 405 1.54 13.63 30.97
CA GLY A 405 1.39 12.69 29.87
C GLY A 405 0.94 11.31 30.35
N TYR A 406 0.64 10.45 29.38
CA TYR A 406 0.36 9.04 29.62
C TYR A 406 1.10 8.18 28.59
N ILE A 407 1.41 6.95 29.00
CA ILE A 407 2.03 5.96 28.11
C ILE A 407 0.97 5.52 27.11
N HIS A 408 1.17 5.88 25.85
CA HIS A 408 0.27 5.47 24.76
C HIS A 408 0.58 4.06 24.27
N SER A 409 1.87 3.71 24.19
CA SER A 409 2.30 2.35 23.85
C SER A 409 3.72 2.09 24.35
N CYS A 410 4.01 0.82 24.62
CA CYS A 410 5.36 0.33 24.86
C CYS A 410 5.69 -0.70 23.78
N ILE A 411 6.76 -0.49 23.02
CA ILE A 411 7.21 -1.41 21.97
C ILE A 411 8.67 -1.81 22.21
N ARG A 412 8.99 -3.08 21.96
CA ARG A 412 10.37 -3.57 22.02
C ARG A 412 11.14 -3.21 20.75
N GLY A 413 12.41 -2.87 20.89
CA GLY A 413 13.29 -2.55 19.77
C GLY A 413 13.42 -3.72 18.80
N THR A 414 13.21 -3.43 17.51
CA THR A 414 13.23 -4.41 16.42
C THR A 414 14.63 -4.96 16.16
N TYR A 415 15.63 -4.07 16.07
CA TYR A 415 17.03 -4.42 15.84
C TYR A 415 17.80 -4.71 17.14
N ASN A 416 17.49 -3.97 18.21
CA ASN A 416 18.07 -4.16 19.52
C ASN A 416 16.98 -4.51 20.53
N LYS A 417 16.82 -5.81 20.80
CA LYS A 417 15.84 -6.35 21.75
C LYS A 417 16.10 -5.92 23.20
N SER A 418 17.22 -5.25 23.50
CA SER A 418 17.49 -4.65 24.80
C SER A 418 16.88 -3.25 24.97
N LEU A 419 16.27 -2.68 23.92
CA LEU A 419 15.60 -1.40 24.00
C LEU A 419 14.08 -1.55 24.12
N LEU A 420 13.47 -0.72 24.96
CA LEU A 420 12.04 -0.50 25.06
C LEU A 420 11.73 0.94 24.70
N PHE A 421 10.69 1.16 23.90
CA PHE A 421 10.26 2.48 23.45
C PHE A 421 8.86 2.74 24.00
N PHE A 422 8.77 3.65 24.97
CA PHE A 422 7.53 4.15 25.53
C PHE A 422 7.11 5.40 24.75
N ASN A 423 6.12 5.27 23.88
CA ASN A 423 5.53 6.41 23.19
C ASN A 423 4.61 7.15 24.16
N ILE A 424 4.86 8.44 24.34
CA ILE A 424 4.11 9.27 25.29
C ILE A 424 3.10 10.10 24.50
N ALA A 425 1.86 10.14 25.02
CA ALA A 425 0.80 11.03 24.57
C ALA A 425 0.39 12.00 25.70
N GLY A 426 -0.46 12.97 25.38
CA GLY A 426 -0.82 14.06 26.28
C GLY A 426 0.10 15.28 26.14
N HIS A 427 0.24 16.03 27.23
CA HIS A 427 0.95 17.32 27.25
C HIS A 427 2.44 17.19 27.63
N TYR A 428 2.87 16.00 28.07
CA TYR A 428 4.29 15.72 28.29
C TYR A 428 5.04 15.58 26.95
N LYS A 429 5.67 16.68 26.51
CA LYS A 429 6.37 16.83 25.23
C LYS A 429 7.78 17.39 25.40
N TYR A 430 8.45 17.00 26.49
CA TYR A 430 9.76 17.51 26.88
C TYR A 430 10.87 17.19 25.86
N CYS A 431 11.60 18.23 25.43
CA CYS A 431 12.74 18.09 24.55
C CYS A 431 14.05 18.37 25.29
N PRO A 432 14.94 17.37 25.43
CA PRO A 432 16.23 17.56 26.09
C PRO A 432 17.13 18.61 25.44
N LYS A 433 16.98 18.84 24.12
CA LYS A 433 17.74 19.84 23.37
C LYS A 433 17.30 21.27 23.71
N LYS A 434 15.98 21.52 23.77
CA LYS A 434 15.42 22.83 24.15
C LYS A 434 15.33 23.04 25.66
N LYS A 435 15.44 21.95 26.44
CA LYS A 435 15.16 21.89 27.88
C LYS A 435 13.75 22.37 28.24
N ASP A 436 12.81 22.21 27.30
CA ASP A 436 11.43 22.71 27.41
C ASP A 436 10.46 21.81 26.60
N HIS A 437 9.15 21.99 26.78
CA HIS A 437 8.08 21.25 26.13
C HIS A 437 7.72 21.83 24.75
N HIS A 438 7.58 20.97 23.75
CA HIS A 438 7.02 21.39 22.46
C HIS A 438 5.49 21.44 22.52
N GLN A 439 4.87 22.36 21.76
CA GLN A 439 3.41 22.46 21.69
C GLN A 439 2.76 21.25 20.98
N HIS A 440 3.35 20.79 19.86
CA HIS A 440 2.68 19.83 18.97
C HIS A 440 3.33 18.45 18.91
N ASN A 441 4.64 18.34 19.08
CA ASN A 441 5.37 17.10 18.78
C ASN A 441 5.42 16.09 19.93
N ASN A 442 5.16 14.83 19.62
CA ASN A 442 5.18 13.74 20.60
C ASN A 442 6.62 13.33 20.96
N VAL A 443 6.78 12.72 22.13
CA VAL A 443 8.07 12.24 22.63
C VAL A 443 8.02 10.73 22.85
N ALA A 444 9.19 10.10 22.84
CA ALA A 444 9.35 8.72 23.25
C ALA A 444 10.42 8.62 24.34
N ILE A 445 10.13 7.87 25.39
CA ILE A 445 11.13 7.51 26.41
C ILE A 445 11.68 6.14 26.03
N ILE A 446 12.99 6.07 25.84
CA ILE A 446 13.69 4.86 25.39
C ILE A 446 14.46 4.32 26.59
N ILE A 447 14.25 3.06 26.95
CA ILE A 447 14.94 2.37 28.04
C ILE A 447 15.82 1.26 27.47
N ASN A 448 17.07 1.17 27.93
CA ASN A 448 17.94 0.03 27.71
C ASN A 448 17.91 -0.87 28.95
N ILE A 449 17.29 -2.04 28.80
CA ILE A 449 17.07 -2.99 29.90
C ILE A 449 18.34 -3.70 30.35
N LYS A 450 19.40 -3.74 29.51
CA LYS A 450 20.69 -4.36 29.89
C LYS A 450 21.51 -3.43 30.78
N THR A 451 21.49 -2.13 30.48
CA THR A 451 22.32 -1.13 31.16
C THR A 451 21.56 -0.32 32.20
N TYR A 452 20.25 -0.58 32.37
CA TYR A 452 19.35 0.19 33.25
C TYR A 452 19.48 1.71 33.03
N THR A 453 19.46 2.11 31.77
CA THR A 453 19.56 3.52 31.37
C THR A 453 18.41 3.94 30.49
N TYR A 454 18.01 5.20 30.55
CA TYR A 454 16.96 5.77 29.71
C TYR A 454 17.41 7.03 28.97
N SER A 455 16.74 7.35 27.86
CA SER A 455 16.87 8.61 27.13
C SER A 455 15.49 9.08 26.65
N ILE A 456 15.30 10.39 26.56
CA ILE A 456 14.09 10.99 25.99
C ILE A 456 14.39 11.40 24.55
N ARG A 457 13.56 10.96 23.61
CA ARG A 457 13.65 11.31 22.19
C ARG A 457 12.47 12.19 21.80
N CYS A 458 12.78 13.41 21.34
CA CYS A 458 11.79 14.26 20.68
C CYS A 458 11.58 13.80 19.24
N LYS A 459 10.33 13.79 18.75
CA LYS A 459 9.99 13.44 17.36
C LYS A 459 9.92 14.66 16.43
N ASP A 460 10.27 15.85 16.93
CA ASP A 460 10.36 17.07 16.13
C ASP A 460 11.48 16.91 15.06
N PRO A 461 11.19 17.15 13.75
CA PRO A 461 12.16 17.03 12.67
C PRO A 461 13.45 17.84 12.88
N GLU A 462 13.37 19.01 13.51
CA GLU A 462 14.51 19.90 13.78
C GLU A 462 15.39 19.41 14.95
N CYS A 463 14.88 18.44 15.71
CA CYS A 463 15.54 17.82 16.86
C CYS A 463 15.96 16.35 16.58
N ASN A 464 15.67 15.82 15.39
CA ASN A 464 15.77 14.39 15.09
C ASN A 464 17.23 13.90 14.90
N ASN A 465 18.20 14.82 14.73
CA ASN A 465 19.63 14.52 14.55
C ASN A 465 20.46 14.60 15.85
N THR A 466 19.82 14.66 17.03
CA THR A 466 20.54 14.82 18.30
C THR A 466 21.01 13.47 18.85
N ILE A 467 22.27 13.37 19.26
CA ILE A 467 22.81 12.17 19.95
C ILE A 467 22.01 11.94 21.24
N LEU A 468 21.57 10.70 21.45
CA LEU A 468 20.81 10.32 22.65
C LEU A 468 21.70 10.40 23.89
N SER A 469 21.28 11.21 24.87
CA SER A 469 21.93 11.29 26.18
C SER A 469 21.29 10.28 27.13
N TRP A 470 22.04 9.23 27.46
CA TRP A 470 21.59 8.17 28.36
C TRP A 470 21.80 8.54 29.83
N LYS A 471 20.75 8.41 30.64
CA LYS A 471 20.77 8.61 32.10
C LYS A 471 20.52 7.28 32.80
N LYS A 472 21.15 7.05 33.96
CA LYS A 472 20.85 5.85 34.77
C LYS A 472 19.44 5.94 35.35
N ILE A 473 18.72 4.82 35.32
CA ILE A 473 17.50 4.59 36.08
C ILE A 473 17.97 4.31 37.52
N LYS A 474 17.49 5.10 38.48
CA LYS A 474 17.84 4.97 39.90
C LYS A 474 16.84 4.09 40.63
#